data_AF-A0A7L0HEM6-F1
#
_entry.id   AF-A0A7L0HEM6-F1
#
_cell.length_a   1.000
_cell.length_b   1.000
_cell.length_c   1.000
_cell.angle_alpha   90.00
_cell.angle_beta   90.00
_cell.angle_gamma   90.00
#
_symmetry.space_group_name_H-M   'P 1'
#
loop_
_entity.id
_entity.type
_entity.pdbx_description
1 polymer ?
#
loop_
_entity_poly.entity_id
_entity_poly.type
_entity_poly.pdbx_seq_one_letter_code
_entity_poly.pdbx_strand_id
1 'polypeptide(L)'
;PLGLKESVLPTQRSSLSNAGGNFFMAGVGFSFIFSWLLMLLVLVTFVLGGNIYMLVCESWRSQQFFQLLDTPGLIPGFNLSELLGQEGGTTNFSEMYRQCQQNAALWQTLHLDQSVSLDELLNISQYTGEISTAFEKVNITLSPISLLSQKQRGLLLNASRDGQPPDFTRTLEQLDQNITRGSLLDLATKLEQLADKADVDVKEKLKADAQSLRELDKEMQKSFSGLLRSLKENIHLVQSRAALLE
;
A
#
# COMPACT_ATOMS: atom_id res chain seq x y z
N PRO A 1 -9.07 -56.26 -37.70
CA PRO A 1 -8.28 -55.36 -36.82
C PRO A 1 -6.90 -55.97 -36.54
N LEU A 2 -5.88 -55.40 -37.18
CA LEU A 2 -4.52 -55.95 -37.25
C LEU A 2 -3.87 -56.05 -35.86
N GLY A 3 -3.48 -57.27 -35.52
CA GLY A 3 -2.22 -57.54 -34.84
C GLY A 3 -2.28 -57.58 -33.33
N LEU A 4 -2.52 -58.77 -32.78
CA LEU A 4 -1.88 -59.28 -31.56
C LEU A 4 -2.09 -60.79 -31.51
N LYS A 5 -1.29 -61.53 -32.29
CA LYS A 5 -1.10 -62.98 -32.05
C LYS A 5 -0.13 -63.10 -30.88
N GLU A 6 -0.66 -63.54 -29.74
CA GLU A 6 0.06 -63.58 -28.46
C GLU A 6 1.26 -64.56 -28.49
N SER A 7 1.23 -65.54 -29.39
CA SER A 7 2.21 -66.64 -29.48
C SER A 7 3.46 -66.36 -30.33
N VAL A 8 3.67 -65.13 -30.82
CA VAL A 8 4.80 -64.79 -31.71
C VAL A 8 5.72 -63.76 -31.07
N LEU A 9 7.04 -63.92 -31.27
CA LEU A 9 8.09 -63.01 -30.81
C LEU A 9 7.79 -61.55 -31.21
N PRO A 10 8.09 -60.55 -30.35
CA PRO A 10 7.73 -59.15 -30.56
C PRO A 10 8.23 -58.56 -31.89
N THR A 11 9.35 -59.06 -32.41
CA THR A 11 9.97 -58.66 -33.69
C THR A 11 9.15 -59.04 -34.93
N GLN A 12 8.16 -59.92 -34.79
CA GLN A 12 7.39 -60.53 -35.90
C GLN A 12 5.89 -60.16 -35.87
N ARG A 13 5.43 -59.32 -34.92
CA ARG A 13 4.00 -59.00 -34.76
C ARG A 13 3.48 -57.88 -35.68
N SER A 14 4.22 -56.78 -35.85
CA SER A 14 3.87 -55.65 -36.72
C SER A 14 5.09 -54.74 -36.92
N SER A 15 5.19 -54.08 -38.08
CA SER A 15 6.32 -53.20 -38.44
C SER A 15 6.53 -52.07 -37.40
N LEU A 16 5.44 -51.49 -36.87
CA LEU A 16 5.50 -50.49 -35.80
C LEU A 16 6.03 -51.06 -34.47
N SER A 17 5.66 -52.30 -34.13
CA SER A 17 6.12 -52.96 -32.90
C SER A 17 7.62 -53.29 -32.98
N ASN A 18 8.10 -53.72 -34.15
CA ASN A 18 9.52 -54.01 -34.37
C ASN A 18 10.36 -52.73 -34.40
N ALA A 19 9.88 -51.67 -35.05
CA ALA A 19 10.52 -50.36 -35.05
C ALA A 19 10.59 -49.76 -33.64
N GLY A 20 9.49 -49.85 -32.87
CA GLY A 20 9.45 -49.40 -31.48
C GLY A 20 10.42 -50.19 -30.57
N GLY A 21 10.49 -51.52 -30.74
CA GLY A 21 11.45 -52.37 -30.01
C GLY A 21 12.91 -52.00 -30.31
N ASN A 22 13.25 -51.79 -31.58
CA ASN A 22 14.59 -51.36 -31.98
C ASN A 22 14.92 -49.95 -31.47
N PHE A 23 13.97 -49.02 -31.48
CA PHE A 23 14.17 -47.68 -30.91
C PHE A 23 14.38 -47.74 -29.40
N PHE A 24 13.62 -48.57 -28.69
CA PHE A 24 13.79 -48.76 -27.25
C PHE A 24 15.16 -49.37 -26.93
N MET A 25 15.57 -50.41 -27.67
CA MET A 25 16.86 -51.06 -27.49
C MET A 25 18.03 -50.12 -27.84
N ALA A 26 17.89 -49.30 -28.88
CA ALA A 26 18.84 -48.23 -29.21
C ALA A 26 18.88 -47.13 -28.14
N GLY A 27 17.73 -46.75 -27.58
CA GLY A 27 17.62 -45.76 -26.51
C GLY A 27 18.26 -46.23 -25.20
N VAL A 28 18.12 -47.50 -24.84
CA VAL A 28 18.84 -48.11 -23.71
C VAL A 28 20.35 -48.11 -23.97
N GLY A 29 20.78 -48.46 -25.18
CA GLY A 29 22.19 -48.41 -25.57
C GLY A 29 22.77 -46.98 -25.49
N PHE A 30 22.06 -46.00 -26.03
CA PHE A 30 22.42 -44.59 -25.95
C PHE A 30 22.48 -44.12 -24.49
N SER A 31 21.50 -44.48 -23.67
CA SER A 31 21.49 -44.13 -22.24
C SER A 31 22.70 -44.71 -21.52
N PHE A 32 23.12 -45.93 -21.84
CA PHE A 32 24.31 -46.55 -21.25
C PHE A 32 25.60 -45.85 -21.68
N ILE A 33 25.72 -45.50 -22.98
CA ILE A 33 26.89 -44.83 -23.54
C ILE A 33 27.05 -43.41 -22.97
N PHE A 34 25.95 -42.69 -22.76
CA PHE A 34 25.98 -41.30 -22.27
C PHE A 34 25.81 -41.16 -20.75
N SER A 35 25.42 -42.21 -20.03
CA SER A 35 25.21 -42.19 -18.57
C SER A 35 26.45 -41.72 -17.81
N TRP A 36 27.61 -42.29 -18.13
CA TRP A 36 28.86 -41.91 -17.46
C TRP A 36 29.32 -40.48 -17.80
N LEU A 37 29.07 -40.01 -19.03
CA LEU A 37 29.36 -38.63 -19.45
C LEU A 37 28.47 -37.63 -18.71
N LEU A 38 27.17 -37.90 -18.60
CA LEU A 38 26.24 -37.05 -17.85
C LEU A 38 26.57 -37.05 -16.35
N MET A 39 26.93 -38.20 -15.78
CA MET A 39 27.38 -38.30 -14.39
C MET A 39 28.65 -37.46 -14.14
N LEU A 40 29.62 -37.55 -15.06
CA LEU A 40 30.85 -36.76 -14.99
C LEU A 40 30.57 -35.26 -15.12
N LEU A 41 29.69 -34.86 -16.04
CA LEU A 41 29.30 -33.46 -16.23
C LEU A 41 28.67 -32.88 -14.96
N VAL A 42 27.74 -33.62 -14.34
CA VAL A 42 27.12 -33.20 -13.08
C VAL A 42 28.16 -33.11 -11.96
N LEU A 43 29.07 -34.08 -11.85
CA LEU A 43 30.14 -34.07 -10.86
C LEU A 43 31.04 -32.84 -11.02
N VAL A 44 31.52 -32.55 -12.23
CA VAL A 44 32.37 -31.39 -12.52
C VAL A 44 31.64 -30.09 -12.20
N THR A 45 30.38 -29.97 -12.62
CA THR A 45 29.57 -28.77 -12.36
C THR A 45 29.29 -28.60 -10.86
N PHE A 46 29.07 -29.69 -10.13
CA PHE A 46 28.85 -29.65 -8.69
C PHE A 46 30.12 -29.29 -7.93
N VAL A 47 31.27 -29.85 -8.31
CA VAL A 47 32.56 -29.52 -7.70
C VAL A 47 32.91 -28.07 -8.01
N LEU A 48 32.87 -27.63 -9.27
CA LEU A 48 33.15 -26.24 -9.63
C LEU A 48 32.14 -25.29 -9.00
N GLY A 49 30.84 -25.57 -9.12
CA GLY A 49 29.77 -24.74 -8.57
C GLY A 49 29.81 -24.64 -7.05
N GLY A 50 30.05 -25.74 -6.34
CA GLY A 50 30.19 -25.75 -4.89
C GLY A 50 31.43 -25.02 -4.40
N ASN A 51 32.57 -25.19 -5.08
CA ASN A 51 33.80 -24.46 -4.75
C ASN A 51 33.66 -22.97 -5.07
N ILE A 52 33.08 -22.60 -6.21
CA ILE A 52 32.80 -21.20 -6.56
C ILE A 52 31.83 -20.58 -5.56
N TYR A 53 30.78 -21.30 -5.14
CA TYR A 53 29.84 -20.82 -4.13
C TYR A 53 30.54 -20.53 -2.80
N MET A 54 31.38 -21.45 -2.31
CA MET A 54 32.12 -21.25 -1.07
C MET A 54 33.21 -20.17 -1.19
N LEU A 55 33.97 -20.14 -2.27
CA LEU A 55 35.08 -19.21 -2.44
C LEU A 55 34.64 -17.80 -2.81
N VAL A 56 33.57 -17.66 -3.60
CA VAL A 56 33.12 -16.36 -4.11
C VAL A 56 31.91 -15.89 -3.32
N CYS A 57 30.84 -16.68 -3.21
CA CYS A 57 29.59 -16.22 -2.61
C CYS A 57 29.73 -16.00 -1.09
N GLU A 58 30.34 -16.95 -0.38
CA GLU A 58 30.55 -16.83 1.07
C GLU A 58 31.61 -15.77 1.39
N SER A 59 32.73 -15.71 0.65
CA SER A 59 33.75 -14.65 0.84
C SER A 59 33.24 -13.25 0.51
N TRP A 60 32.30 -13.13 -0.43
CA TRP A 60 31.63 -11.88 -0.75
C TRP A 60 30.69 -11.47 0.38
N ARG A 61 29.92 -12.44 0.92
CA ARG A 61 29.02 -12.21 2.05
C ARG A 61 29.76 -11.90 3.35
N SER A 62 30.87 -12.58 3.62
CA SER A 62 31.68 -12.39 4.83
C SER A 62 32.58 -11.15 4.77
N GLN A 63 32.60 -10.45 3.62
CA GLN A 63 33.44 -9.29 3.33
C GLN A 63 34.96 -9.53 3.50
N GLN A 64 35.40 -10.78 3.67
CA GLN A 64 36.81 -11.12 3.88
C GLN A 64 37.66 -10.79 2.64
N PHE A 65 37.09 -10.94 1.44
CA PHE A 65 37.76 -10.54 0.21
C PHE A 65 37.99 -9.03 0.15
N PHE A 66 37.00 -8.24 0.58
CA PHE A 66 37.10 -6.78 0.55
C PHE A 66 38.10 -6.24 1.59
N GLN A 67 38.22 -6.88 2.75
CA GLN A 67 39.28 -6.56 3.72
C GLN A 67 40.69 -6.79 3.15
N LEU A 68 40.85 -7.80 2.28
CA LEU A 68 42.12 -8.07 1.61
C LEU A 68 42.43 -6.99 0.54
N LEU A 69 41.40 -6.53 -0.18
CA LEU A 69 41.51 -5.44 -1.15
C LEU A 69 41.77 -4.08 -0.47
N ASP A 70 41.25 -3.89 0.74
CA ASP A 70 41.43 -2.68 1.55
C ASP A 70 42.81 -2.60 2.22
N THR A 71 43.59 -3.68 2.22
CA THR A 71 44.93 -3.68 2.82
C THR A 71 45.94 -3.04 1.85
N PRO A 72 46.45 -1.84 2.15
CA PRO A 72 47.37 -1.15 1.25
C PRO A 72 48.66 -1.96 1.08
N GLY A 73 49.05 -2.22 -0.17
CA GLY A 73 50.28 -2.91 -0.52
C GLY A 73 50.15 -4.41 -0.82
N LEU A 74 48.97 -5.03 -0.70
CA LEU A 74 48.77 -6.43 -1.10
C LEU A 74 48.56 -6.59 -2.62
N ILE A 75 47.98 -5.58 -3.29
CA ILE A 75 47.78 -5.53 -4.74
C ILE A 75 48.53 -4.32 -5.29
N PRO A 76 49.61 -4.50 -6.08
CA PRO A 76 50.40 -3.38 -6.59
C PRO A 76 49.57 -2.53 -7.55
N GLY A 77 49.47 -1.22 -7.27
CA GLY A 77 48.78 -0.23 -8.11
C GLY A 77 47.29 -0.02 -7.83
N PHE A 78 46.70 -0.70 -6.84
CA PHE A 78 45.32 -0.44 -6.42
C PHE A 78 45.31 0.34 -5.10
N ASN A 79 45.19 1.66 -5.22
CA ASN A 79 44.96 2.56 -4.09
C ASN A 79 43.69 3.37 -4.35
N LEU A 80 42.60 2.97 -3.68
CA LEU A 80 41.30 3.63 -3.83
C LEU A 80 41.36 5.11 -3.50
N SER A 81 42.10 5.50 -2.46
CA SER A 81 42.27 6.89 -2.06
C SER A 81 42.93 7.74 -3.16
N GLU A 82 43.90 7.17 -3.89
CA GLU A 82 44.58 7.83 -5.00
C GLU A 82 43.67 7.92 -6.25
N LEU A 83 42.89 6.86 -6.53
CA LEU A 83 41.95 6.83 -7.65
C LEU A 83 40.76 7.79 -7.47
N LEU A 84 40.38 8.03 -6.22
CA LEU A 84 39.31 8.96 -5.81
C LEU A 84 39.82 10.39 -5.60
N GLY A 85 41.13 10.64 -5.72
CA GLY A 85 41.73 11.96 -5.52
C GLY A 85 41.58 12.48 -4.09
N GLN A 86 41.46 11.60 -3.11
CA GLN A 86 41.24 11.94 -1.71
C GLN A 86 42.57 11.92 -0.96
N GLU A 87 43.18 13.10 -0.79
CA GLU A 87 44.41 13.25 0.00
C GLU A 87 44.11 13.00 1.49
N GLY A 88 44.34 11.78 1.97
CA GLY A 88 44.35 11.44 3.40
C GLY A 88 43.12 10.70 3.94
N GLY A 89 42.11 10.42 3.10
CA GLY A 89 40.97 9.60 3.49
C GLY A 89 41.21 8.11 3.20
N THR A 90 41.27 7.27 4.24
CA THR A 90 41.30 5.81 4.07
C THR A 90 39.88 5.31 3.74
N THR A 91 39.46 5.46 2.49
CA THR A 91 38.18 4.93 2.03
C THR A 91 38.30 3.41 1.89
N ASN A 92 37.79 2.68 2.90
CA ASN A 92 37.73 1.22 2.87
C ASN A 92 36.55 0.79 1.97
N PHE A 93 36.84 0.01 0.92
CA PHE A 93 35.87 -0.61 0.02
C PHE A 93 34.86 -1.47 0.80
N SER A 94 35.29 -2.16 1.85
CA SER A 94 34.41 -2.96 2.70
C SER A 94 33.34 -2.10 3.38
N GLU A 95 33.68 -0.88 3.82
CA GLU A 95 32.70 0.05 4.40
C GLU A 95 31.79 0.63 3.32
N MET A 96 32.33 1.00 2.16
CA MET A 96 31.54 1.45 1.01
C MET A 96 30.51 0.40 0.59
N TYR A 97 30.91 -0.87 0.49
CA TYR A 97 30.02 -1.97 0.13
C TYR A 97 28.91 -2.16 1.17
N ARG A 98 29.24 -2.07 2.46
CA ARG A 98 28.26 -2.19 3.56
C ARG A 98 27.24 -1.05 3.55
N GLN A 99 27.69 0.18 3.32
CA GLN A 99 26.83 1.35 3.22
C GLN A 99 25.98 1.32 1.95
N CYS A 100 26.50 0.81 0.83
CA CYS A 100 25.73 0.54 -0.39
C CYS A 100 24.60 -0.48 -0.12
N GLN A 101 24.89 -1.56 0.63
CA GLN A 101 23.87 -2.52 1.04
C GLN A 101 22.77 -1.89 1.92
N GLN A 102 23.10 -0.82 2.65
CA GLN A 102 22.16 -0.05 3.47
C GLN A 102 21.45 1.09 2.71
N ASN A 103 21.63 1.19 1.39
CA ASN A 103 21.10 2.28 0.55
C ASN A 103 21.59 3.67 0.97
N ALA A 104 22.81 3.77 1.51
CA ALA A 104 23.43 5.07 1.80
C ALA A 104 23.71 5.83 0.50
N ALA A 105 23.59 7.16 0.55
CA ALA A 105 23.85 8.01 -0.60
C ALA A 105 25.33 7.93 -1.00
N LEU A 106 25.60 7.80 -2.30
CA LEU A 106 26.97 7.71 -2.85
C LEU A 106 27.88 8.85 -2.35
N TRP A 107 27.30 10.04 -2.15
CA TRP A 107 27.98 11.22 -1.60
C TRP A 107 28.62 10.96 -0.23
N GLN A 108 27.87 10.34 0.67
CA GLN A 108 28.31 10.01 2.03
C GLN A 108 29.23 8.80 2.00
N THR A 109 28.91 7.80 1.17
CA THR A 109 29.65 6.55 1.09
C THR A 109 31.10 6.76 0.63
N LEU A 110 31.30 7.61 -0.37
CA LEU A 110 32.62 7.95 -0.89
C LEU A 110 33.31 9.09 -0.12
N HIS A 111 32.70 9.62 0.95
CA HIS A 111 33.23 10.76 1.73
C HIS A 111 33.63 11.94 0.82
N LEU A 112 32.84 12.18 -0.23
CA LEU A 112 33.08 13.24 -1.21
C LEU A 112 32.96 14.64 -0.60
N ASP A 113 32.40 14.75 0.61
CA ASP A 113 32.42 15.97 1.42
C ASP A 113 33.83 16.46 1.74
N GLN A 114 34.80 15.54 1.82
CA GLN A 114 36.20 15.87 2.15
C GLN A 114 36.98 16.37 0.93
N SER A 115 36.64 15.92 -0.28
CA SER A 115 37.31 16.32 -1.51
C SER A 115 36.63 17.50 -2.19
N VAL A 116 35.31 17.64 -2.03
CA VAL A 116 34.52 18.70 -2.64
C VAL A 116 33.61 19.32 -1.59
N SER A 117 33.93 20.55 -1.17
CA SER A 117 33.08 21.32 -0.28
C SER A 117 31.83 21.81 -1.01
N LEU A 118 30.71 21.12 -0.84
CA LEU A 118 29.41 21.55 -1.36
C LEU A 118 29.03 22.94 -0.88
N ASP A 119 29.39 23.29 0.35
CA ASP A 119 29.09 24.61 0.91
C ASP A 119 29.79 25.74 0.15
N GLU A 120 30.96 25.47 -0.42
CA GLU A 120 31.68 26.41 -1.28
C GLU A 120 31.10 26.40 -2.70
N LEU A 121 30.83 25.21 -3.26
CA LEU A 121 30.32 25.06 -4.62
C LEU A 121 28.88 25.56 -4.80
N LEU A 122 28.04 25.39 -3.78
CA LEU A 122 26.64 25.81 -3.74
C LEU A 122 26.48 27.12 -2.98
N ASN A 123 27.55 27.87 -2.75
CA ASN A 123 27.45 29.15 -2.08
C ASN A 123 26.67 30.13 -2.96
N ILE A 124 25.38 30.25 -2.66
CA ILE A 124 24.44 31.11 -3.38
C ILE A 124 24.96 32.56 -3.40
N SER A 125 25.73 33.02 -2.39
CA SER A 125 26.29 34.38 -2.41
C SER A 125 27.22 34.65 -3.59
N GLN A 126 27.94 33.64 -4.07
CA GLN A 126 28.87 33.76 -5.20
C GLN A 126 28.10 33.98 -6.52
N TYR A 127 26.98 33.30 -6.69
CA TYR A 127 26.14 33.41 -7.90
C TYR A 127 25.07 34.50 -7.79
N THR A 128 24.71 34.92 -6.56
CA THR A 128 23.71 35.97 -6.32
C THR A 128 24.17 37.32 -6.87
N GLY A 129 25.48 37.60 -6.89
CA GLY A 129 26.00 38.82 -7.51
C GLY A 129 25.67 38.87 -9.00
N GLU A 130 26.00 37.81 -9.74
CA GLU A 130 25.71 37.71 -11.18
C GLU A 130 24.21 37.61 -11.47
N ILE A 131 23.47 36.82 -10.68
CA ILE A 131 22.01 36.68 -10.81
C ILE A 131 21.32 38.01 -10.50
N SER A 132 21.69 38.72 -9.43
CA SER A 132 21.13 40.04 -9.12
C SER A 132 21.48 41.05 -10.20
N THR A 133 22.70 41.04 -10.73
CA THR A 133 23.09 41.92 -11.85
C THR A 133 22.31 41.58 -13.12
N ALA A 134 22.03 40.30 -13.37
CA ALA A 134 21.19 39.87 -14.48
C ALA A 134 19.73 40.27 -14.28
N PHE A 135 19.16 40.09 -13.08
CA PHE A 135 17.80 40.47 -12.74
C PHE A 135 17.60 42.00 -12.70
N GLU A 136 18.58 42.78 -12.26
CA GLU A 136 18.55 44.26 -12.33
C GLU A 136 18.53 44.76 -13.77
N LYS A 137 19.22 44.07 -14.69
CA LYS A 137 19.18 44.36 -16.13
C LYS A 137 17.87 43.93 -16.78
N VAL A 138 17.13 43.01 -16.17
CA VAL A 138 15.82 42.58 -16.65
C VAL A 138 14.76 43.46 -15.98
N ASN A 139 14.30 44.46 -16.71
CA ASN A 139 13.18 45.27 -16.28
C ASN A 139 11.87 44.48 -16.48
N ILE A 140 11.57 43.55 -15.56
CA ILE A 140 10.32 42.80 -15.58
C ILE A 140 9.21 43.74 -15.11
N THR A 141 8.58 44.43 -16.07
CA THR A 141 7.26 45.03 -15.84
C THR A 141 6.25 43.89 -15.75
N LEU A 142 6.12 43.30 -14.56
CA LEU A 142 4.98 42.43 -14.28
C LEU A 142 3.74 43.31 -14.36
N SER A 143 2.96 43.13 -15.43
CA SER A 143 1.59 43.62 -15.48
C SER A 143 0.90 43.21 -14.18
N PRO A 144 0.12 44.08 -13.53
CA PRO A 144 -0.53 43.76 -12.26
C PRO A 144 -1.28 42.44 -12.43
N ILE A 145 -0.78 41.41 -11.76
CA ILE A 145 -1.34 40.06 -11.87
C ILE A 145 -2.73 40.14 -11.24
N SER A 146 -3.74 40.29 -12.08
CA SER A 146 -5.14 40.20 -11.68
C SER A 146 -5.46 38.73 -11.43
N LEU A 147 -5.06 38.21 -10.26
CA LEU A 147 -5.34 36.85 -9.81
C LEU A 147 -6.83 36.51 -9.92
N LEU A 148 -7.70 37.50 -9.66
CA LEU A 148 -9.13 37.39 -9.87
C LEU A 148 -9.68 38.66 -10.52
N SER A 149 -10.37 38.51 -11.65
CA SER A 149 -11.23 39.54 -12.20
C SER A 149 -12.43 39.82 -11.27
N GLN A 150 -13.03 41.01 -11.36
CA GLN A 150 -14.24 41.36 -10.60
C GLN A 150 -15.38 40.36 -10.78
N LYS A 151 -15.52 39.79 -11.99
CA LYS A 151 -16.50 38.74 -12.29
C LYS A 151 -16.20 37.44 -11.52
N GLN A 152 -14.94 37.01 -11.48
CA GLN A 152 -14.51 35.82 -10.72
C GLN A 152 -14.69 36.01 -9.21
N ARG A 153 -14.39 37.21 -8.70
CA ARG A 153 -14.66 37.57 -7.30
C ARG A 153 -16.15 37.51 -6.99
N GLY A 154 -17.01 38.04 -7.87
CA GLY A 154 -18.46 37.96 -7.73
C GLY A 154 -18.98 36.50 -7.74
N LEU A 155 -18.45 35.66 -8.63
CA LEU A 155 -18.78 34.24 -8.68
C LEU A 155 -18.37 33.49 -7.40
N LEU A 156 -17.19 33.75 -6.86
CA LEU A 156 -16.73 33.15 -5.60
C LEU A 156 -17.56 33.63 -4.40
N LEU A 157 -17.90 34.92 -4.34
CA LEU A 157 -18.77 35.44 -3.29
C LEU A 157 -20.19 34.85 -3.38
N ASN A 158 -20.72 34.66 -4.58
CA ASN A 158 -22.02 34.01 -4.77
C ASN A 158 -21.96 32.53 -4.39
N ALA A 159 -20.95 31.80 -4.84
CA ALA A 159 -20.75 30.39 -4.47
C ALA A 159 -20.57 30.20 -2.95
N SER A 160 -19.88 31.14 -2.29
CA SER A 160 -19.73 31.15 -0.83
C SER A 160 -21.06 31.36 -0.12
N ARG A 161 -21.94 32.22 -0.65
CA ARG A 161 -23.29 32.45 -0.09
C ARG A 161 -24.22 31.27 -0.34
N ASP A 162 -24.18 30.69 -1.54
CA ASP A 162 -25.00 29.54 -1.92
C ASP A 162 -24.60 28.26 -1.15
N GLY A 163 -23.35 28.19 -0.68
CA GLY A 163 -22.83 27.08 0.12
C GLY A 163 -23.16 27.15 1.61
N GLN A 164 -23.81 28.21 2.09
CA GLN A 164 -24.17 28.35 3.51
C GLN A 164 -25.34 27.39 3.84
N PRO A 165 -25.27 26.62 4.95
CA PRO A 165 -26.33 25.68 5.26
C PRO A 165 -27.65 26.42 5.51
N PRO A 166 -28.80 25.80 5.15
CA PRO A 166 -30.10 26.37 5.43
C PRO A 166 -30.35 26.47 6.95
N ASP A 167 -31.27 27.35 7.34
CA ASP A 167 -31.68 27.48 8.72
C ASP A 167 -32.47 26.24 9.18
N PHE A 168 -31.81 25.41 10.00
CA PHE A 168 -32.39 24.19 10.58
C PHE A 168 -33.15 24.43 11.90
N THR A 169 -33.33 25.68 12.36
CA THR A 169 -33.99 25.99 13.64
C THR A 169 -35.37 25.36 13.76
N ARG A 170 -36.21 25.51 12.73
CA ARG A 170 -37.56 24.91 12.71
C ARG A 170 -37.52 23.38 12.73
N THR A 171 -36.55 22.78 12.04
CA THR A 171 -36.39 21.32 12.00
C THR A 171 -35.98 20.79 13.37
N LEU A 172 -35.07 21.48 14.07
CA LEU A 172 -34.68 21.15 15.45
C LEU A 172 -35.87 21.25 16.42
N GLU A 173 -36.69 22.30 16.32
CA GLU A 173 -37.90 22.45 17.14
C GLU A 173 -38.90 21.31 16.92
N GLN A 174 -39.06 20.85 15.68
CA GLN A 174 -39.94 19.72 15.34
C GLN A 174 -39.38 18.39 15.84
N LEU A 175 -38.05 18.22 15.81
CA LEU A 175 -37.38 17.02 16.31
C LEU A 175 -37.46 16.89 17.84
N ASP A 176 -37.56 17.99 18.58
CA ASP A 176 -37.70 17.98 20.04
C ASP A 176 -39.14 17.71 20.51
N GLN A 177 -40.10 17.59 19.59
CA GLN A 177 -41.47 17.19 19.93
C GLN A 177 -41.59 15.67 20.08
N ASN A 178 -42.47 15.24 20.99
CA ASN A 178 -42.80 13.83 21.15
C ASN A 178 -43.45 13.28 19.86
N ILE A 179 -42.98 12.11 19.43
CA ILE A 179 -43.46 11.41 18.22
C ILE A 179 -44.97 11.13 18.29
N THR A 180 -45.49 10.92 19.50
CA THR A 180 -46.89 10.65 19.77
C THR A 180 -47.52 11.77 20.58
N ARG A 181 -48.81 12.05 20.32
CA ARG A 181 -49.59 13.05 21.07
C ARG A 181 -49.78 12.72 22.56
N GLY A 182 -49.50 11.47 22.96
CA GLY A 182 -49.57 10.98 24.34
C GLY A 182 -48.75 9.70 24.52
N SER A 183 -48.59 9.26 25.77
CA SER A 183 -47.87 8.03 26.10
C SER A 183 -48.68 6.79 25.70
N LEU A 184 -48.14 5.94 24.82
CA LEU A 184 -48.75 4.65 24.49
C LEU A 184 -48.85 3.75 25.73
N LEU A 185 -47.90 3.88 26.65
CA LEU A 185 -47.89 3.15 27.91
C LEU A 185 -49.09 3.52 28.80
N ASP A 186 -49.43 4.81 28.87
CA ASP A 186 -50.60 5.29 29.63
C ASP A 186 -51.91 4.83 28.99
N LEU A 187 -51.97 4.80 27.65
CA LEU A 187 -53.11 4.23 26.92
C LEU A 187 -53.26 2.73 27.20
N ALA A 188 -52.16 1.98 27.20
CA ALA A 188 -52.13 0.55 27.51
C ALA A 188 -52.59 0.27 28.95
N THR A 189 -52.16 1.07 29.92
CA THR A 189 -52.61 0.95 31.32
C THR A 189 -54.09 1.26 31.48
N LYS A 190 -54.62 2.25 30.76
CA LYS A 190 -56.07 2.55 30.74
C LYS A 190 -56.89 1.42 30.11
N LEU A 191 -56.38 0.79 29.05
CA LEU A 191 -57.00 -0.38 28.43
C LEU A 191 -57.04 -1.58 29.39
N GLU A 192 -55.96 -1.84 30.12
CA GLU A 192 -55.93 -2.88 31.17
C GLU A 192 -56.94 -2.59 32.30
N GLN A 193 -57.03 -1.34 32.75
CA GLN A 193 -58.03 -0.93 33.77
C GLN A 193 -59.48 -1.05 33.29
N LEU A 194 -59.74 -0.83 32.00
CA LEU A 194 -61.06 -1.08 31.41
C LEU A 194 -61.34 -2.59 31.28
N ALA A 195 -60.32 -3.39 30.95
CA ALA A 195 -60.43 -4.83 30.81
C ALA A 195 -60.86 -5.51 32.12
N ASP A 196 -60.42 -4.99 33.27
CA ASP A 196 -60.80 -5.51 34.59
C ASP A 196 -62.29 -5.29 34.94
N LYS A 197 -62.97 -4.39 34.23
CA LYS A 197 -64.40 -4.09 34.41
C LYS A 197 -65.30 -4.67 33.32
N ALA A 198 -64.72 -5.37 32.34
CA ALA A 198 -65.41 -5.87 31.15
C ALA A 198 -65.71 -7.38 31.21
N ASP A 199 -66.63 -7.84 30.37
CA ASP A 199 -66.93 -9.26 30.15
C ASP A 199 -65.73 -10.04 29.59
N VAL A 200 -65.74 -11.37 29.79
CA VAL A 200 -64.58 -12.25 29.51
C VAL A 200 -64.04 -12.14 28.08
N ASP A 201 -64.89 -12.05 27.06
CA ASP A 201 -64.47 -11.92 25.65
C ASP A 201 -63.83 -10.55 25.35
N VAL A 202 -64.35 -9.50 25.98
CA VAL A 202 -63.88 -8.12 25.81
C VAL A 202 -62.58 -7.90 26.59
N LYS A 203 -62.46 -8.53 27.77
CA LYS A 203 -61.27 -8.49 28.62
C LYS A 203 -60.02 -9.01 27.91
N GLU A 204 -60.10 -10.15 27.23
CA GLU A 204 -58.94 -10.70 26.51
C GLU A 204 -58.53 -9.84 25.32
N LYS A 205 -59.48 -9.25 24.58
CA LYS A 205 -59.18 -8.31 23.50
C LYS A 205 -58.50 -7.04 23.99
N LEU A 206 -59.01 -6.41 25.05
CA LEU A 206 -58.38 -5.19 25.60
C LEU A 206 -56.98 -5.47 26.14
N LYS A 207 -56.74 -6.65 26.73
CA LYS A 207 -55.39 -7.06 27.15
C LYS A 207 -54.45 -7.28 25.97
N ALA A 208 -54.92 -7.90 24.89
CA ALA A 208 -54.15 -8.08 23.67
C ALA A 208 -53.79 -6.74 23.00
N ASP A 209 -54.73 -5.77 22.98
CA ASP A 209 -54.49 -4.42 22.47
C ASP A 209 -53.50 -3.65 23.36
N ALA A 210 -53.61 -3.76 24.68
CA ALA A 210 -52.66 -3.17 25.62
C ALA A 210 -51.24 -3.74 25.46
N GLN A 211 -51.10 -5.04 25.23
CA GLN A 211 -49.81 -5.66 24.92
C GLN A 211 -49.25 -5.18 23.58
N SER A 212 -50.09 -5.09 22.55
CA SER A 212 -49.70 -4.60 21.23
C SER A 212 -49.19 -3.15 21.27
N LEU A 213 -49.82 -2.30 22.08
CA LEU A 213 -49.37 -0.92 22.30
C LEU A 213 -48.01 -0.84 23.00
N ARG A 214 -47.71 -1.74 23.95
CA ARG A 214 -46.39 -1.80 24.60
C ARG A 214 -45.29 -2.28 23.66
N GLU A 215 -45.58 -3.25 22.81
CA GLU A 215 -44.63 -3.69 21.78
C GLU A 215 -44.39 -2.58 20.73
N LEU A 216 -45.43 -1.84 20.34
CA LEU A 216 -45.30 -0.71 19.42
C LEU A 216 -44.48 0.44 20.02
N ASP A 217 -44.66 0.75 21.31
CA ASP A 217 -43.87 1.75 22.03
C ASP A 217 -42.37 1.36 22.07
N LYS A 218 -42.10 0.09 22.36
CA LYS A 218 -40.74 -0.47 22.40
C LYS A 218 -40.07 -0.44 21.03
N GLU A 219 -40.78 -0.81 19.96
CA GLU A 219 -40.25 -0.78 18.59
C GLU A 219 -40.02 0.66 18.12
N MET A 220 -40.96 1.57 18.41
CA MET A 220 -40.82 2.99 18.10
C MET A 220 -39.61 3.59 18.80
N GLN A 221 -39.42 3.30 20.10
CA GLN A 221 -38.27 3.79 20.85
C GLN A 221 -36.96 3.19 20.34
N LYS A 222 -36.93 1.92 19.96
CA LYS A 222 -35.72 1.28 19.40
C LYS A 222 -35.34 1.84 18.03
N SER A 223 -36.32 2.04 17.15
CA SER A 223 -36.09 2.47 15.76
C SER A 223 -35.87 3.98 15.65
N PHE A 224 -36.76 4.80 16.23
CA PHE A 224 -36.75 6.24 16.00
C PHE A 224 -35.82 7.02 16.94
N SER A 225 -35.64 6.59 18.20
CA SER A 225 -34.82 7.38 19.15
C SER A 225 -33.35 7.49 18.72
N GLY A 226 -32.79 6.42 18.16
CA GLY A 226 -31.42 6.41 17.64
C GLY A 226 -31.26 7.30 16.41
N LEU A 227 -32.22 7.22 15.48
CA LEU A 227 -32.24 8.03 14.26
C LEU A 227 -32.45 9.52 14.56
N LEU A 228 -33.37 9.87 15.47
CA LEU A 228 -33.60 11.26 15.88
C LEU A 228 -32.35 11.87 16.53
N ARG A 229 -31.72 11.11 17.44
CA ARG A 229 -30.50 11.57 18.11
C ARG A 229 -29.37 11.80 17.11
N SER A 230 -29.15 10.85 16.20
CA SER A 230 -28.15 10.98 15.13
C SER A 230 -28.43 12.18 14.23
N LEU A 231 -29.69 12.39 13.83
CA LEU A 231 -30.08 13.54 13.01
C LEU A 231 -29.85 14.86 13.75
N LYS A 232 -30.20 14.95 15.04
CA LYS A 232 -29.96 16.14 15.88
C LYS A 232 -28.47 16.44 16.01
N GLU A 233 -27.65 15.44 16.28
CA GLU A 233 -26.19 15.58 16.38
C GLU A 233 -25.58 16.07 15.05
N ASN A 234 -26.02 15.49 13.93
CA ASN A 234 -25.54 15.89 12.59
C ASN A 234 -25.94 17.32 12.23
N ILE A 235 -27.16 17.75 12.55
CA ILE A 235 -27.61 19.12 12.32
C ILE A 235 -26.75 20.10 13.14
N HIS A 236 -26.51 19.83 14.42
CA HIS A 236 -25.65 20.66 15.26
C HIS A 236 -24.19 20.70 14.75
N LEU A 237 -23.67 19.58 14.24
CA LEU A 237 -22.33 19.53 13.66
C LEU A 237 -22.23 20.42 12.41
N VAL A 238 -23.24 20.39 11.54
CA VAL A 238 -23.26 21.22 10.32
C VAL A 238 -23.37 22.71 10.70
N GLN A 239 -24.25 23.06 11.64
CA GLN A 239 -24.40 24.45 12.10
C GLN A 239 -23.14 25.01 12.75
N SER A 240 -22.49 24.25 13.64
CA SER A 240 -21.25 24.68 14.31
C SER A 240 -20.08 24.85 13.35
N ARG A 241 -19.94 23.96 12.35
CA ARG A 241 -18.89 24.08 11.33
C ARG A 241 -19.13 25.26 10.39
N ALA A 242 -20.38 25.54 10.04
CA ALA A 242 -20.71 26.68 9.21
C ALA A 242 -20.45 28.01 9.92
N ALA A 243 -20.75 28.11 11.21
CA ALA A 243 -20.44 29.30 12.01
C ALA A 243 -18.92 29.55 12.17
N LEU A 244 -18.06 28.56 11.92
CA LEU A 244 -16.60 28.70 11.96
C LEU A 244 -16.03 29.21 10.62
N LEU A 245 -16.81 29.14 9.54
CA LEU A 245 -16.43 29.57 8.20
C LEU A 245 -16.86 31.01 7.87
N GLU A 246 -17.69 31.63 8.72
CA GLU A 246 -17.98 33.08 8.71
C GLU A 246 -16.87 33.88 9.39
#